data_AF-A0A1M5I861-F1
#
_entry.id   AF-A0A1M5I861-F1
#
_cell.length_a   1.000
_cell.length_b   1.000
_cell.length_c   1.000
_cell.angle_alpha   90.00
_cell.angle_beta   90.00
_cell.angle_gamma   90.00
#
_symmetry.space_group_name_H-M   'P 1'
#
loop_
_entity.id
_entity.type
_entity.pdbx_description
1 polymer ?
#
loop_
_entity_poly.entity_id
_entity_poly.type
_entity_poly.pdbx_seq_one_letter_code
_entity_poly.pdbx_strand_id
1 'polypeptide(L)'
;MALLGQLKAARVELEAPADPWLAPLQRVRGKVEFDGLERVTSQTILDMLEVPQCSRTAGTYRRLAKLMAELGWAAVRVRDLTRGGYKEQVRGYVRKIN
;
A
#
# COMPACT_ATOMS: atom_id res chain seq x y z
N MET A 1 24.37 -23.03 23.57
CA MET A 1 23.57 -21.79 23.63
C MET A 1 22.37 -21.95 22.71
N ALA A 2 21.33 -22.66 23.16
CA ALA A 2 20.17 -22.16 23.91
C ALA A 2 18.99 -21.89 22.95
N LEU A 3 18.32 -22.96 22.54
CA LEU A 3 17.07 -23.00 21.75
C LEU A 3 16.03 -21.99 22.26
N LEU A 4 15.97 -21.81 23.59
CA LEU A 4 15.14 -20.80 24.26
C LEU A 4 15.44 -19.35 23.86
N GLY A 5 16.69 -19.01 23.56
CA GLY A 5 17.08 -17.70 23.05
C GLY A 5 16.63 -17.47 21.62
N GLN A 6 16.71 -18.52 20.77
CA GLN A 6 16.22 -18.48 19.39
C GLN A 6 14.69 -18.36 19.33
N LEU A 7 13.98 -19.08 20.19
CA LEU A 7 12.52 -18.98 20.29
C LEU A 7 12.08 -17.61 20.79
N LYS A 8 12.78 -17.00 21.76
CA LYS A 8 12.49 -15.64 22.20
C LYS A 8 12.77 -14.60 21.11
N ALA A 9 13.86 -14.73 20.37
CA ALA A 9 14.17 -13.84 19.25
C ALA A 9 13.11 -13.93 18.15
N ALA A 10 12.71 -15.16 17.77
CA ALA A 10 11.64 -15.38 16.80
C ALA A 10 10.27 -14.83 17.28
N ARG A 11 9.99 -14.92 18.58
CA ARG A 11 8.77 -14.35 19.18
C ARG A 11 8.77 -12.83 19.16
N VAL A 12 9.92 -12.20 19.44
CA VAL A 12 10.09 -10.74 19.36
C VAL A 12 10.00 -10.24 17.92
N GLU A 13 10.47 -11.01 16.94
CA GLU A 13 10.32 -10.71 15.51
C GLU A 13 8.86 -10.82 15.04
N LEU A 14 8.10 -11.76 15.61
CA LEU A 14 6.65 -11.89 15.42
C LEU A 14 5.82 -10.84 16.17
N GLU A 15 6.29 -10.41 17.35
CA GLU A 15 5.68 -9.38 18.20
C GLU A 15 6.10 -7.95 17.81
N ALA A 16 7.00 -7.79 16.83
CA ALA A 16 7.28 -6.49 16.24
C ALA A 16 5.94 -5.88 15.80
N PRO A 17 5.61 -4.64 16.23
CA PRO A 17 4.32 -4.05 15.92
C PRO A 17 4.16 -4.04 14.40
N ALA A 18 3.22 -4.84 13.91
CA ALA A 18 2.90 -4.89 12.50
C ALA A 18 2.68 -3.46 12.01
N ASP A 19 3.22 -3.15 10.83
CA ASP A 19 3.13 -1.81 10.27
C ASP A 19 1.67 -1.32 10.38
N PRO A 20 1.39 -0.16 11.01
CA PRO A 20 0.03 0.35 11.19
C PRO A 20 -0.79 0.43 9.90
N TRP A 21 -0.12 0.52 8.75
CA TRP A 21 -0.77 0.55 7.45
C TRP A 21 -1.18 -0.83 6.93
N LEU A 22 -0.61 -1.92 7.46
CA LEU A 22 -0.81 -3.26 6.91
C LEU A 22 -2.27 -3.71 7.01
N ALA A 23 -2.89 -3.55 8.17
CA ALA A 23 -4.30 -3.88 8.38
C ALA A 23 -5.29 -3.06 7.50
N PRO A 24 -5.18 -1.72 7.39
CA PRO A 24 -6.03 -0.97 6.47
C PRO A 24 -5.72 -1.28 5.00
N LEU A 25 -4.44 -1.46 4.61
CA LEU A 25 -4.06 -1.79 3.23
C LEU A 25 -4.58 -3.15 2.76
N GLN A 26 -4.65 -4.15 3.65
CA GLN A 26 -5.26 -5.45 3.33
C GLN A 26 -6.73 -5.35 2.91
N ARG A 27 -7.44 -4.34 3.43
CA ARG A 27 -8.87 -4.10 3.15
C ARG A 27 -9.08 -3.21 1.92
N VAL A 28 -8.02 -2.65 1.33
CA VAL A 28 -8.13 -1.77 0.17
C VAL A 28 -8.81 -2.51 -0.97
N ARG A 29 -9.89 -1.90 -1.44
CA ARG A 29 -10.57 -2.25 -2.68
C ARG A 29 -10.48 -1.06 -3.63
N GLY A 30 -9.88 -1.29 -4.79
CA GLY A 30 -9.79 -0.34 -5.89
C GLY A 30 -11.01 -0.43 -6.81
N LYS A 31 -10.99 0.41 -7.86
CA LYS A 31 -11.98 0.38 -8.93
C LYS A 31 -11.65 -0.76 -9.87
N VAL A 32 -12.65 -1.60 -10.16
CA VAL A 32 -12.56 -2.63 -11.18
C VAL A 32 -12.90 -2.02 -12.53
N GLU A 33 -12.03 -2.22 -13.51
CA GLU A 33 -12.28 -1.78 -14.88
C GLU A 33 -12.60 -2.98 -15.81
N PHE A 34 -12.94 -2.68 -17.06
CA PHE A 34 -13.44 -3.67 -18.04
C PHE A 34 -12.44 -4.78 -18.37
N ASP A 35 -11.15 -4.60 -18.06
CA ASP A 35 -10.11 -5.61 -18.24
C ASP A 35 -9.99 -6.59 -17.06
N GLY A 36 -10.89 -6.50 -16.08
CA GLY A 36 -10.87 -7.37 -14.89
C GLY A 36 -9.73 -7.04 -13.92
N LEU A 37 -9.07 -5.89 -14.10
CA LEU A 37 -8.03 -5.41 -13.21
C LEU A 37 -8.60 -4.41 -12.21
N GLU A 38 -8.15 -4.53 -10.98
CA GLU A 38 -8.49 -3.62 -9.89
C GLU A 38 -7.42 -2.55 -9.77
N ARG A 39 -7.80 -1.28 -9.87
CA ARG A 39 -6.89 -0.12 -9.86
C ARG A 39 -7.19 0.82 -8.71
N VAL A 40 -6.14 1.35 -8.09
CA VAL A 40 -6.25 2.35 -7.02
C VAL A 40 -5.13 3.37 -7.14
N THR A 41 -5.41 4.66 -6.92
CA THR A 41 -4.38 5.70 -6.97
C THR A 41 -3.63 5.78 -5.63
N SER A 42 -2.36 6.19 -5.66
CA SER A 42 -1.60 6.42 -4.43
C SER A 42 -2.20 7.55 -3.58
N GLN A 43 -2.88 8.52 -4.20
CA GLN A 43 -3.57 9.60 -3.46
C GLN A 43 -4.70 9.03 -2.63
N THR A 44 -5.60 8.26 -3.23
CA THR A 44 -6.73 7.62 -2.54
C THR A 44 -6.26 6.75 -1.36
N ILE A 45 -5.16 6.02 -1.53
CA ILE A 45 -4.62 5.20 -0.43
C ILE A 45 -4.09 6.08 0.70
N LEU A 46 -3.32 7.13 0.39
CA LEU A 46 -2.77 8.02 1.42
C LEU A 46 -3.85 8.85 2.11
N ASP A 47 -4.95 9.17 1.40
CA ASP A 47 -6.15 9.78 1.98
C ASP A 47 -6.84 8.81 2.94
N MET A 48 -7.01 7.54 2.55
CA MET A 48 -7.57 6.48 3.41
C MET A 48 -6.71 6.20 4.65
N LEU A 49 -5.38 6.28 4.51
CA LEU A 49 -4.43 6.17 5.62
C LEU A 49 -4.30 7.47 6.44
N GLU A 50 -5.11 8.49 6.13
CA GLU A 50 -5.16 9.79 6.80
C GLU A 50 -3.79 10.50 6.84
N VAL A 51 -2.91 10.22 5.88
CA VAL A 51 -1.58 10.84 5.82
C VAL A 51 -1.72 12.27 5.31
N PRO A 52 -1.38 13.29 6.14
CA PRO A 52 -1.51 14.69 5.72
C PRO A 52 -0.67 14.98 4.48
N GLN A 53 -1.16 15.84 3.59
CA GLN A 53 -0.49 16.14 2.31
C GLN A 53 0.96 16.62 2.51
N CYS A 54 1.22 17.45 3.51
CA CYS A 54 2.55 17.95 3.86
C CYS A 54 3.52 16.85 4.32
N SER A 55 3.00 15.71 4.78
CA SER A 55 3.77 14.56 5.25
C SER A 55 3.97 13.48 4.17
N ARG A 56 3.48 13.71 2.95
CA ARG A 56 3.65 12.79 1.81
C ARG A 56 5.03 12.97 1.16
N THR A 57 6.05 12.48 1.85
CA THR A 57 7.45 12.54 1.40
C THR A 57 7.82 11.34 0.52
N ALA A 58 8.99 11.39 -0.13
CA ALA A 58 9.53 10.23 -0.86
C ALA A 58 9.73 8.99 0.03
N GLY A 59 9.94 9.16 1.35
CA GLY A 59 9.98 8.05 2.31
C GLY A 59 8.62 7.37 2.45
N THR A 60 7.55 8.17 2.60
CA THR A 60 6.15 7.74 2.68
C THR A 60 5.76 6.88 1.49
N TYR A 61 6.08 7.33 0.27
CA TYR A 61 5.78 6.58 -0.95
C TYR A 61 6.61 5.30 -1.10
N ARG A 62 7.88 5.28 -0.64
CA ARG A 62 8.71 4.06 -0.65
C ARG A 62 8.16 3.00 0.30
N ARG A 63 7.75 3.40 1.52
CA ARG A 63 7.08 2.52 2.49
C ARG A 63 5.79 1.95 1.90
N LEU A 64 4.95 2.81 1.33
CA LEU A 64 3.71 2.39 0.69
C LEU A 64 3.97 1.38 -0.44
N ALA A 65 4.93 1.66 -1.32
CA ALA A 65 5.25 0.77 -2.43
C ALA A 65 5.70 -0.62 -1.96
N LYS A 66 6.49 -0.70 -0.88
CA LYS A 66 6.90 -1.97 -0.29
C LYS A 66 5.69 -2.78 0.19
N LEU A 67 4.83 -2.17 1.03
CA LEU A 67 3.65 -2.86 1.58
C LEU A 67 2.66 -3.28 0.50
N MET A 68 2.43 -2.42 -0.49
CA MET A 68 1.53 -2.74 -1.61
C MET A 68 2.05 -3.93 -2.43
N ALA A 69 3.36 -3.99 -2.67
CA ALA A 69 3.98 -5.13 -3.35
C ALA A 69 3.83 -6.43 -2.56
N GLU A 70 4.03 -6.38 -1.23
CA GLU A 70 3.82 -7.53 -0.33
C GLU A 70 2.35 -8.02 -0.34
N LEU A 71 1.40 -7.11 -0.53
CA LEU A 71 -0.04 -7.41 -0.65
C LEU A 71 -0.48 -7.82 -2.06
N GLY A 72 0.46 -8.02 -2.99
CA GLY A 72 0.19 -8.50 -4.35
C GLY A 72 -0.26 -7.42 -5.33
N TRP A 73 -0.06 -6.14 -5.00
CA TRP A 73 -0.32 -5.03 -5.90
C TRP A 73 0.92 -4.65 -6.70
N ALA A 74 0.76 -4.39 -8.00
CA ALA A 74 1.81 -3.92 -8.89
C ALA A 74 1.71 -2.40 -9.10
N ALA A 75 2.84 -1.69 -9.03
CA ALA A 75 2.88 -0.25 -9.25
C ALA A 75 2.72 0.09 -10.75
N VAL A 76 1.76 0.95 -11.08
CA VAL A 76 1.44 1.34 -12.47
C VAL A 76 1.09 2.83 -12.53
N ARG A 77 1.18 3.43 -13.72
CA ARG A 77 0.57 4.74 -13.97
C ARG A 77 -0.88 4.56 -14.39
N VAL A 78 -1.79 4.98 -13.52
CA VAL A 78 -3.23 4.92 -13.77
C VAL A 78 -3.66 6.26 -14.35
N ARG A 79 -4.53 6.23 -15.37
CA ARG A 79 -5.14 7.47 -15.88
C ARG A 79 -6.34 7.79 -15.01
N ASP A 80 -6.20 8.79 -14.16
CA ASP A 80 -7.27 9.20 -13.25
C ASP A 80 -7.40 10.72 -13.21
N LEU A 81 -8.51 11.21 -12.65
CA LEU A 81 -8.68 12.61 -12.36
C LEU A 81 -7.75 13.00 -11.21
N THR A 82 -6.90 13.99 -11.45
CA THR A 82 -6.19 14.68 -10.39
C THR A 82 -7.18 15.48 -9.55
N ARG A 83 -6.76 15.89 -8.35
CA ARG A 83 -7.56 16.77 -7.49
C ARG A 83 -7.95 18.09 -8.18
N GLY A 84 -7.18 18.54 -9.18
CA GLY A 84 -7.49 19.72 -10.00
C GLY A 84 -8.53 19.48 -11.10
N GLY A 85 -9.08 18.27 -11.23
CA GLY A 85 -10.09 17.92 -12.23
C GLY A 85 -9.53 17.54 -13.61
N TYR A 86 -8.21 17.44 -13.76
CA TYR A 86 -7.57 17.06 -15.02
C TYR A 86 -7.32 15.56 -15.08
N LYS A 87 -7.60 14.92 -16.23
CA LYS A 87 -7.25 13.51 -16.46
C LYS A 87 -5.76 13.39 -16.76
N GLU A 88 -4.98 12.93 -15.79
CA GLU A 88 -3.54 12.72 -15.95
C GLU A 88 -3.13 11.29 -15.61
N GLN A 89 -1.90 10.94 -16.00
CA GLN A 89 -1.27 9.72 -15.52
C GLN A 89 -0.76 9.93 -14.10
N VAL A 90 -1.48 9.38 -13.13
CA VAL A 90 -1.12 9.42 -11.72
C VAL A 90 -0.49 8.10 -11.29
N ARG A 91 0.33 8.16 -10.24
CA ARG A 91 0.89 6.95 -9.61
C ARG A 91 -0.24 6.18 -8.94
N GLY A 92 -0.26 4.87 -9.16
CA GLY A 92 -1.24 3.98 -8.57
C GLY A 92 -0.75 2.54 -8.54
N TYR A 93 -1.68 1.66 -8.23
CA TYR A 93 -1.44 0.24 -8.06
C TYR A 93 -2.54 -0.55 -8.75
N VAL A 94 -2.17 -1.70 -9.30
CA VAL A 94 -3.09 -2.63 -9.95
C VAL A 94 -2.93 -4.02 -9.36
N ARG A 95 -4.03 -4.75 -9.21
CA ARG A 95 -3.97 -6.20 -8.96
C ARG A 95 -5.01 -6.92 -9.80
N LYS A 96 -4.75 -8.20 -10.04
CA LYS A 96 -5.72 -9.08 -10.69
C LYS A 96 -6.77 -9.51 -9.67
N ILE A 97 -8.04 -9.44 -10.05
CA ILE A 97 -9.12 -10.04 -9.29
C ILE A 97 -9.16 -11.52 -9.68
N ASN A 98 -8.98 -12.40 -8.71
CA ASN A 98 -9.16 -13.84 -8.88
C ASN A 98 -10.64 -14.21 -8.79
#